data_AF-A0A7S1BLN6-F1
#
_entry.id   AF-A0A7S1BLN6-F1
#
_cell.length_a   1.000
_cell.length_b   1.000
_cell.length_c   1.000
_cell.angle_alpha   90.00
_cell.angle_beta   90.00
_cell.angle_gamma   90.00
#
_symmetry.space_group_name_H-M   'P 1'
#
loop_
_entity.id
_entity.type
_entity.pdbx_description
1 polymer ?
#
loop_
_entity_poly.entity_id
_entity_poly.type
_entity_poly.pdbx_seq_one_letter_code
_entity_poly.pdbx_strand_id
1 'polypeptide(L)'
;IFSNFSSACADDISYRDKYGLPCASYEGAICYNMGFVGFSKNEVSMLMSRCPSTCRLCKCEDDPMFRDPIGLTCSVHQRTVQLGSKCDDMVAIGYTRKEVKNLKENCPAACGECE
;
A
#
# COMPACT_ATOMS: atom_id res chain seq x y z
N ILE A 1 4.17 -1.78 -22.84
CA ILE A 1 4.29 -2.40 -21.50
C ILE A 1 3.74 -1.37 -20.52
N PHE A 2 2.48 -1.49 -20.14
CA PHE A 2 1.87 -0.57 -19.18
C PHE A 2 1.89 -1.25 -17.82
N SER A 3 2.97 -1.04 -17.06
CA SER A 3 2.96 -1.36 -15.63
C SER A 3 2.26 -0.21 -14.93
N ASN A 4 0.96 -0.34 -14.75
CA ASN A 4 0.14 0.58 -13.98
C ASN A 4 0.43 0.39 -12.49
N PHE A 5 1.55 0.93 -12.01
CA PHE A 5 1.80 1.13 -10.58
C PHE A 5 1.09 2.41 -10.17
N SER A 6 -0.22 2.34 -9.98
CA SER A 6 -0.96 3.41 -9.30
C SER A 6 -2.09 2.81 -8.48
N SER A 7 -1.83 2.70 -7.19
CA SER A 7 -2.72 3.04 -6.08
C SER A 7 -2.02 2.53 -4.83
N ALA A 8 -2.02 3.34 -3.76
CA ALA A 8 -1.68 2.89 -2.42
C ALA A 8 -2.23 1.47 -2.23
N CYS A 9 -1.39 0.54 -1.79
CA CYS A 9 -1.82 -0.84 -1.65
C CYS A 9 -2.91 -0.90 -0.58
N ALA A 10 -4.15 -0.90 -1.04
CA ALA A 10 -5.31 -0.64 -0.23
C ALA A 10 -6.41 -1.62 -0.61
N ASP A 11 -7.20 -1.97 0.39
CA ASP A 11 -8.34 -2.83 0.22
C ASP A 11 -9.47 -2.11 -0.52
N ASP A 12 -10.17 -2.84 -1.37
CA ASP A 12 -11.40 -2.40 -2.01
C ASP A 12 -12.54 -2.40 -0.98
N ILE A 13 -12.92 -1.20 -0.52
CA ILE A 13 -14.01 -1.00 0.46
C ILE A 13 -15.35 -1.58 -0.03
N SER A 14 -15.55 -1.65 -1.35
CA SER A 14 -16.77 -2.19 -1.96
C SER A 14 -16.77 -3.71 -2.10
N TYR A 15 -15.62 -4.37 -1.89
CA TYR A 15 -15.51 -5.81 -2.00
C TYR A 15 -16.44 -6.51 -1.02
N ARG A 16 -17.19 -7.49 -1.54
CA ARG A 16 -17.99 -8.43 -0.76
C ARG A 16 -17.80 -9.82 -1.37
N ASP A 17 -17.58 -10.81 -0.51
CA ASP A 17 -17.51 -12.20 -0.96
C ASP A 17 -18.92 -12.80 -1.22
N LYS A 18 -18.99 -14.11 -1.46
CA LYS A 18 -20.27 -14.84 -1.66
C LYS A 18 -21.21 -14.83 -0.45
N TYR A 19 -20.70 -14.49 0.73
CA TYR A 19 -21.46 -14.40 1.98
C TYR A 19 -21.77 -12.95 2.36
N GLY A 20 -21.35 -11.97 1.55
CA GLY A 20 -21.53 -10.55 1.85
C GLY A 20 -20.51 -9.99 2.86
N LEU A 21 -19.38 -10.65 3.07
CA LEU A 21 -18.35 -10.22 4.01
C LEU A 21 -17.32 -9.27 3.35
N PRO A 22 -16.96 -8.15 4.01
CA PRO A 22 -15.94 -7.21 3.53
C PRO A 22 -14.50 -7.70 3.77
N CYS A 23 -13.51 -7.01 3.21
CA CYS A 23 -12.08 -7.30 3.44
C CYS A 23 -11.73 -7.41 4.93
N ALA A 24 -12.21 -6.47 5.77
CA ALA A 24 -11.94 -6.47 7.21
C ALA A 24 -12.34 -7.78 7.95
N SER A 25 -13.25 -8.58 7.40
CA SER A 25 -13.60 -9.89 7.98
C SER A 25 -12.49 -10.94 7.84
N TYR A 26 -11.48 -10.67 7.01
CA TYR A 26 -10.34 -11.53 6.74
C TYR A 26 -9.06 -11.05 7.43
N GLU A 27 -9.16 -10.06 8.30
CA GLU A 27 -8.02 -9.57 9.07
C GLU A 27 -7.40 -10.70 9.91
N GLY A 28 -6.09 -10.88 9.78
CA GLY A 28 -5.35 -11.96 10.44
C GLY A 28 -5.50 -13.34 9.79
N ALA A 29 -6.39 -13.50 8.79
CA ALA A 29 -6.52 -14.74 8.05
C ALA A 29 -5.33 -14.95 7.10
N ILE A 30 -5.07 -16.22 6.79
CA ILE A 30 -4.13 -16.62 5.75
C ILE A 30 -4.92 -16.75 4.44
N CYS A 31 -5.03 -15.65 3.68
CA CYS A 31 -5.93 -15.59 2.50
C CYS A 31 -5.71 -16.72 1.49
N TYR A 32 -4.46 -17.14 1.25
CA TYR A 32 -4.16 -18.24 0.32
C TYR A 32 -4.71 -19.60 0.79
N ASN A 33 -4.99 -19.76 2.08
CA ASN A 33 -5.55 -20.96 2.69
C ASN A 33 -7.08 -20.95 2.76
N MET A 34 -7.76 -19.93 2.25
CA MET A 34 -9.23 -19.87 2.28
C MET A 34 -9.89 -21.02 1.52
N GLY A 35 -9.15 -21.71 0.65
CA GLY A 35 -9.59 -22.97 0.04
C GLY A 35 -9.95 -24.07 1.05
N PHE A 36 -9.27 -24.13 2.22
CA PHE A 36 -9.55 -25.11 3.27
C PHE A 36 -10.90 -24.88 3.98
N VAL A 37 -11.45 -23.67 3.88
CA VAL A 37 -12.75 -23.31 4.46
C VAL A 37 -13.85 -23.17 3.40
N GLY A 38 -13.63 -23.72 2.20
CA GLY A 38 -14.66 -23.84 1.16
C GLY A 38 -14.68 -22.72 0.11
N PHE A 39 -13.60 -21.94 -0.02
CA PHE A 39 -13.44 -21.01 -1.14
C PHE A 39 -12.92 -21.76 -2.37
N SER A 40 -13.49 -21.45 -3.53
CA SER A 40 -12.93 -21.85 -4.82
C SER A 40 -11.64 -21.08 -5.11
N LYS A 41 -10.80 -21.60 -6.01
CA LYS A 41 -9.57 -20.92 -6.45
C LYS A 41 -9.83 -19.49 -6.96
N ASN A 42 -10.96 -19.28 -7.64
CA ASN A 42 -11.34 -17.97 -8.15
C ASN A 42 -11.72 -17.01 -7.02
N GLU A 43 -12.44 -17.50 -6.00
CA GLU A 43 -12.79 -16.69 -4.83
C GLU A 43 -11.55 -16.31 -4.01
N VAL A 44 -10.61 -17.25 -3.81
CA VAL A 44 -9.31 -16.97 -3.18
C VAL A 44 -8.54 -15.90 -3.95
N SER A 45 -8.44 -16.06 -5.27
CA SER A 45 -7.76 -15.08 -6.13
C SER A 45 -8.42 -13.71 -6.06
N MET A 46 -9.76 -13.65 -6.08
CA MET A 46 -10.49 -12.40 -6.01
C MET A 46 -10.34 -11.72 -4.65
N LEU A 47 -10.38 -12.48 -3.54
CA LEU A 47 -10.09 -11.99 -2.19
C LEU A 47 -8.70 -11.36 -2.13
N MET A 48 -7.67 -12.08 -2.57
CA MET A 48 -6.28 -11.61 -2.58
C MET A 48 -6.08 -10.37 -3.46
N SER A 49 -6.76 -10.29 -4.61
CA SER A 49 -6.64 -9.15 -5.52
C SER A 49 -7.39 -7.90 -5.03
N ARG A 50 -8.53 -8.08 -4.35
CA ARG A 50 -9.38 -6.97 -3.88
C ARG A 50 -9.04 -6.51 -2.48
N CYS A 51 -8.42 -7.37 -1.68
CA CYS A 51 -8.04 -7.09 -0.30
C CYS A 51 -6.52 -7.27 -0.09
N PRO A 52 -5.65 -6.62 -0.89
CA PRO A 52 -4.21 -6.87 -0.83
C PRO A 52 -3.58 -6.41 0.49
N SER A 53 -4.16 -5.44 1.20
CA SER A 53 -3.69 -4.99 2.51
C SER A 53 -4.07 -5.98 3.60
N THR A 54 -5.35 -6.32 3.70
CA THR A 54 -5.83 -7.37 4.62
C THR A 54 -5.07 -8.69 4.43
N CYS A 55 -4.84 -9.09 3.18
CA CYS A 55 -4.14 -10.32 2.84
C CYS A 55 -2.60 -10.23 2.96
N ARG A 56 -2.05 -9.09 3.39
CA ARG A 56 -0.61 -8.84 3.53
C ARG A 56 0.18 -9.09 2.24
N LEU A 57 -0.44 -8.77 1.11
CA LEU A 57 0.15 -8.89 -0.24
C LEU A 57 0.73 -7.58 -0.74
N CYS A 58 0.49 -6.50 -0.01
CA CYS A 58 1.16 -5.23 -0.25
C CYS A 58 2.66 -5.40 -0.13
N LYS A 59 3.35 -5.28 -1.27
CA LYS A 59 4.79 -5.09 -1.27
C LYS A 59 5.06 -3.66 -0.83
N CYS A 60 5.66 -3.52 0.35
CA CYS A 60 6.17 -2.25 0.81
C CYS A 60 7.61 -2.10 0.34
N GLU A 61 7.76 -1.68 -0.91
CA GLU A 61 9.07 -1.46 -1.51
C GLU A 61 9.10 -0.03 -2.07
N ASP A 62 10.16 0.70 -1.70
CA ASP A 62 10.47 1.98 -2.31
C ASP A 62 10.92 1.76 -3.76
N ASP A 63 10.53 2.66 -4.66
CA ASP A 63 11.09 2.74 -6.00
C ASP A 63 12.55 3.24 -5.91
N PRO A 64 13.56 2.41 -6.22
CA PRO A 64 14.96 2.79 -6.10
C PRO A 64 15.36 3.92 -7.07
N MET A 65 14.61 4.09 -8.16
CA MET A 65 14.86 5.11 -9.18
C MET A 65 14.09 6.39 -8.92
N PHE A 66 13.13 6.40 -7.98
CA PHE A 66 12.36 7.59 -7.68
C PHE A 66 13.26 8.73 -7.21
N ARG A 67 12.95 9.91 -7.75
CA ARG A 67 13.50 11.20 -7.36
C ARG A 67 12.34 12.18 -7.32
N ASP A 68 12.24 12.95 -6.23
CA ASP A 68 11.27 14.03 -6.17
C ASP A 68 11.70 15.23 -7.05
N PRO A 69 10.89 16.31 -7.17
CA PRO A 69 11.21 17.45 -8.04
C PRO A 69 12.53 18.17 -7.72
N ILE A 70 13.06 18.01 -6.51
CA ILE A 70 14.35 18.59 -6.10
C ILE A 70 15.49 17.55 -6.10
N GLY A 71 15.22 16.33 -6.58
CA GLY A 71 16.22 15.28 -6.80
C GLY A 71 16.49 14.38 -5.60
N LEU A 72 15.65 14.38 -4.56
CA LEU A 72 15.84 13.54 -3.38
C LEU A 72 15.29 12.12 -3.57
N THR A 73 16.00 11.15 -2.99
CA THR A 73 15.66 9.71 -3.03
C THR A 73 14.73 9.32 -1.88
N CYS A 74 14.08 8.15 -1.97
CA CYS A 74 13.32 7.58 -0.85
C CYS A 74 14.15 7.44 0.43
N SER A 75 15.42 7.05 0.31
CA SER A 75 16.33 6.93 1.47
C SER A 75 16.64 8.24 2.18
N VAL A 76 16.60 9.39 1.48
CA VAL A 76 16.69 10.71 2.14
C VAL A 76 15.42 10.98 2.95
N HIS A 77 14.26 10.71 2.35
CA HIS A 77 12.96 10.89 2.99
C HIS A 77 12.78 10.00 4.22
N GLN A 78 13.24 8.74 4.16
CA GLN A 78 13.24 7.81 5.29
C GLN A 78 13.99 8.38 6.50
N ARG A 79 15.14 9.03 6.28
CA ARG A 79 15.93 9.63 7.37
C ARG A 79 15.20 10.79 8.03
N THR A 80 14.52 11.62 7.24
CA THR A 80 13.67 12.69 7.76
C THR A 80 12.53 12.12 8.60
N VAL A 81 11.95 10.99 8.17
CA VAL A 81 10.89 10.32 8.92
C VAL A 81 11.38 9.75 10.24
N GLN A 82 12.55 9.10 10.25
CA GLN A 82 13.18 8.57 11.45
C GLN A 82 13.55 9.64 12.49
N LEU A 83 13.67 10.90 12.08
CA LEU A 83 13.90 12.04 12.99
C LEU A 83 12.61 12.60 13.60
N GLY A 84 11.46 11.95 13.35
CA GLY A 84 10.17 12.27 13.98
C GLY A 84 9.16 12.96 13.07
N SER A 85 9.48 13.17 11.80
CA SER A 85 8.53 13.72 10.82
C SER A 85 7.72 12.61 10.15
N LYS A 86 6.48 12.84 9.75
CA LYS A 86 5.78 11.95 8.81
C LYS A 86 5.90 12.50 7.40
N CYS A 87 5.71 11.68 6.36
CA CYS A 87 5.61 12.20 5.00
C CYS A 87 4.47 13.23 4.86
N ASP A 88 3.39 13.08 5.63
CA ASP A 88 2.33 14.09 5.73
C ASP A 88 2.79 15.44 6.29
N ASP A 89 3.86 15.47 7.10
CA ASP A 89 4.36 16.72 7.69
C ASP A 89 5.25 17.49 6.72
N MET A 90 5.59 16.94 5.55
CA MET A 90 6.45 17.61 4.57
C MET A 90 5.83 18.89 3.98
N VAL A 91 4.51 19.04 4.07
CA VAL A 91 3.84 20.32 3.78
C VAL A 91 4.34 21.45 4.68
N ALA A 92 4.78 21.17 5.91
CA ALA A 92 5.34 22.17 6.81
C ALA A 92 6.71 22.70 6.36
N ILE A 93 7.44 21.94 5.54
CA ILE A 93 8.75 22.32 4.99
C ILE A 93 8.71 22.69 3.51
N GLY A 94 7.50 22.88 2.95
CA GLY A 94 7.31 23.47 1.61
C GLY A 94 6.90 22.49 0.50
N TYR A 95 6.71 21.20 0.80
CA TYR A 95 6.14 20.27 -0.19
C TYR A 95 4.65 20.57 -0.41
N THR A 96 4.18 20.42 -1.63
CA THR A 96 2.74 20.44 -1.92
C THR A 96 2.10 19.12 -1.55
N ARG A 97 0.78 19.11 -1.31
CA ARG A 97 0.02 17.85 -1.09
C ARG A 97 0.17 16.87 -2.26
N LYS A 98 0.33 17.38 -3.48
CA LYS A 98 0.56 16.56 -4.68
C LYS A 98 1.92 15.87 -4.64
N GLU A 99 2.96 16.59 -4.21
CA GLU A 99 4.30 16.02 -4.04
C GLU A 99 4.35 15.03 -2.89
N VAL A 100 3.71 15.31 -1.76
CA VAL A 100 3.58 14.35 -0.65
C VAL A 100 2.87 13.08 -1.11
N LYS A 101 1.77 13.21 -1.87
CA LYS A 101 1.07 12.05 -2.43
C LYS A 101 1.99 11.25 -3.36
N ASN A 102 2.68 11.92 -4.27
CA ASN A 102 3.62 11.27 -5.20
C ASN A 102 4.77 10.58 -4.44
N LEU A 103 5.27 11.21 -3.37
CA LEU A 103 6.30 10.63 -2.50
C LEU A 103 5.80 9.35 -1.83
N LYS A 104 4.60 9.35 -1.23
CA LYS A 104 4.01 8.17 -0.60
C LYS A 104 3.76 7.02 -1.59
N GLU A 105 3.35 7.35 -2.82
CA GLU A 105 3.11 6.34 -3.88
C GLU A 105 4.40 5.65 -4.35
N ASN A 106 5.53 6.36 -4.34
CA ASN A 106 6.81 5.82 -4.82
C ASN A 106 7.76 5.38 -3.69
N CYS A 107 7.58 5.88 -2.47
CA CYS A 107 8.43 5.59 -1.32
C CYS A 107 7.62 5.14 -0.08
N PRO A 108 6.74 4.12 -0.19
CA PRO A 108 5.85 3.71 0.88
C PRO A 108 6.59 3.20 2.13
N ALA A 109 7.77 2.57 1.96
CA ALA A 109 8.58 2.08 3.08
C ALA A 109 9.30 3.24 3.78
N ALA A 110 9.89 4.16 3.02
CA ALA A 110 10.49 5.36 3.58
C ALA A 110 9.50 6.24 4.34
N CYS A 111 8.25 6.29 3.89
CA CYS A 111 7.19 7.09 4.50
C CYS A 111 6.50 6.43 5.70
N GLY A 112 6.81 5.16 6.01
CA GLY A 112 6.13 4.43 7.08
C GLY A 112 4.65 4.15 6.79
N GLU A 113 4.24 4.09 5.52
CA GLU A 113 2.85 3.82 5.12
C GLU A 113 2.48 2.33 5.24
N CYS A 114 3.42 1.51 5.70
CA CYS A 114 3.32 0.06 5.73
C CYS A 114 3.50 -0.55 7.14
N GLU A 115 3.54 0.29 8.18
CA GLU A 115 3.69 -0.11 9.58
C GLU A 115 2.36 -0.12 10.34
#